data_AF-G4Z7N6-F1
#
_entry.id   AF-G4Z7N6-F1
#
_cell.length_a   1.000
_cell.length_b   1.000
_cell.length_c   1.000
_cell.angle_alpha   90.00
_cell.angle_beta   90.00
_cell.angle_gamma   90.00
#
_symmetry.space_group_name_H-M   'P 1'
#
loop_
_entity.id
_entity.type
_entity.pdbx_description
1 polymer ?
#
loop_
_entity_poly.entity_id
_entity_poly.type
_entity_poly.pdbx_seq_one_letter_code
_entity_poly.pdbx_strand_id
1 'polypeptide(L)'
;MTLACVSIKIGVITKTSRTNLRSSTAPALVAYKPKTTRDDATIYLKPSLGAKQVEWVALSSANWRDYVAIARGNYHKRKNVSGIRRVTTGRIQEAARAIDSYLLERGDVRVGPIARTYWETTHARQPDGTEPALPNNATFRQMQHLDSMRSEPPPAQSDPEFRTITVRLNGSSDLQLAFNLQELRAALELPNHSLLAEGLFASFQPPKEPSEDMSDIDHMSE
;
A
#
# COMPACT_ATOMS: atom_id res chain seq x y z
N MET A 1 35.76 4.93 24.63
CA MET A 1 34.58 5.21 25.48
C MET A 1 33.54 5.84 24.60
N THR A 2 32.61 5.04 24.07
CA THR A 2 31.64 5.48 23.08
C THR A 2 30.38 5.92 23.82
N LEU A 3 30.05 7.21 23.72
CA LEU A 3 28.85 7.81 24.29
C LEU A 3 27.64 7.29 23.49
N ALA A 4 26.85 6.40 24.08
CA ALA A 4 25.62 5.94 23.45
C ALA A 4 24.53 7.00 23.59
N CYS A 5 24.02 7.51 22.46
CA CYS A 5 22.86 8.39 22.42
C CYS A 5 21.59 7.61 22.84
N VAL A 6 21.25 7.69 24.13
CA VAL A 6 19.95 7.26 24.64
C VAL A 6 18.96 8.38 24.33
N SER A 7 17.97 8.10 23.48
CA SER A 7 16.86 9.04 23.24
C SER A 7 15.95 9.05 24.48
N ILE A 8 16.30 9.89 25.45
CA ILE A 8 15.52 10.13 26.67
C ILE A 8 14.51 11.22 26.34
N LYS A 9 13.24 10.84 26.20
CA LYS A 9 12.15 11.80 26.07
C LYS A 9 11.79 12.31 27.47
N ILE A 10 12.45 13.38 27.92
CA ILE A 10 12.07 14.10 29.13
C ILE A 10 10.87 14.98 28.75
N GLY A 11 9.67 14.51 29.07
CA GLY A 11 8.44 15.24 28.82
C GLY A 11 7.22 14.33 28.91
N VAL A 12 6.15 14.87 29.49
CA VAL A 12 4.82 14.27 29.68
C VAL A 12 4.46 13.40 28.47
N ILE A 13 4.13 12.13 28.73
CA ILE A 13 3.83 11.12 27.69
C ILE A 13 2.62 11.57 26.88
N THR A 14 2.87 12.33 25.81
CA THR A 14 1.91 12.57 24.75
C THR A 14 2.21 11.62 23.61
N LYS A 15 1.17 10.88 23.24
CA LYS A 15 1.11 9.84 22.22
C LYS A 15 1.72 10.35 20.90
N THR A 16 2.94 9.94 20.55
CA THR A 16 3.50 10.19 19.22
C THR A 16 3.08 9.10 18.26
N SER A 17 2.04 9.38 17.46
CA SER A 17 1.91 8.77 16.14
C SER A 17 3.07 9.26 15.27
N ARG A 18 3.79 8.35 14.63
CA ARG A 18 4.79 8.68 13.62
C ARG A 18 4.08 9.33 12.42
N THR A 19 4.36 10.60 12.17
CA THR A 19 4.24 11.22 10.85
C THR A 19 5.29 12.31 10.70
N ASN A 20 6.26 12.08 9.81
CA ASN A 20 6.99 13.16 9.15
C ASN A 20 5.98 13.92 8.29
N LEU A 21 5.65 15.15 8.64
CA LEU A 21 4.91 16.07 7.78
C LEU A 21 5.35 17.49 8.14
N ARG A 22 6.07 18.12 7.21
CA ARG A 22 6.28 19.57 7.20
C ARG A 22 4.89 20.25 7.13
N SER A 23 4.73 21.27 7.96
CA SER A 23 3.69 22.32 7.92
C SER A 23 2.22 21.87 7.88
N SER A 24 1.58 21.73 9.05
CA SER A 24 0.23 22.26 9.39
C SER A 24 -0.41 21.61 10.64
N THR A 25 0.33 20.85 11.45
CA THR A 25 -0.25 20.05 12.55
C THR A 25 -0.46 20.81 13.87
N ALA A 26 -0.07 22.08 13.97
CA ALA A 26 -0.11 22.85 15.21
C ALA A 26 -1.52 22.95 15.84
N PRO A 27 -2.63 23.21 15.11
CA PRO A 27 -3.94 23.38 15.74
C PRO A 27 -4.53 22.06 16.26
N ALA A 28 -4.29 20.95 15.55
CA ALA A 28 -4.83 19.64 15.90
C ALA A 28 -4.16 19.04 17.14
N LEU A 29 -2.89 19.37 17.40
CA LEU A 29 -2.18 19.00 18.63
C LEU A 29 -2.70 19.78 19.85
N VAL A 30 -3.10 21.05 19.67
CA VAL A 30 -3.66 21.87 20.75
C VAL A 30 -5.02 21.35 21.22
N ALA A 31 -5.84 20.81 20.31
CA ALA A 31 -7.15 20.24 20.63
C ALA A 31 -7.11 18.78 21.13
N TYR A 32 -5.94 18.14 21.14
CA TYR A 32 -5.83 16.75 21.54
C TYR A 32 -5.92 16.59 23.06
N LYS A 33 -7.08 16.16 23.57
CA LYS A 33 -7.20 15.74 24.97
C LYS A 33 -6.38 14.46 25.21
N PRO A 34 -5.30 14.49 26.03
CA PRO A 34 -4.60 13.28 26.42
C PRO A 34 -5.55 12.38 27.21
N LYS A 35 -5.72 11.14 26.74
CA LYS A 35 -6.67 10.17 27.35
C LYS A 35 -6.14 9.51 28.63
N THR A 36 -4.84 9.64 28.89
CA THR A 36 -4.15 9.01 30.03
C THR A 36 -2.87 9.81 30.32
N THR A 37 -2.99 10.84 31.16
CA THR A 37 -1.83 11.48 31.78
C THR A 37 -1.59 10.76 33.10
N ARG A 38 -0.40 10.18 33.30
CA ARG A 38 0.03 9.76 34.62
C ARG A 38 0.90 10.88 35.19
N ASP A 39 0.64 11.25 36.44
CA ASP A 39 1.36 12.32 37.13
C ASP A 39 2.65 11.81 37.81
N ASP A 40 3.10 10.59 37.48
CA ASP A 40 4.30 10.00 38.04
C ASP A 40 5.53 10.22 37.13
N ALA A 41 6.68 10.52 37.74
CA ALA A 41 7.95 10.66 37.03
C ALA A 41 8.58 9.30 36.64
N THR A 42 7.81 8.22 36.78
CA THR A 42 8.28 6.84 36.58
C THR A 42 8.46 6.55 35.10
N ILE A 43 9.63 6.03 34.72
CA ILE A 43 9.88 5.60 33.34
C ILE A 43 9.32 4.20 33.18
N TYR A 44 8.50 3.96 32.14
CA TYR A 44 7.93 2.66 31.85
C TYR A 44 8.53 2.05 30.58
N LEU A 45 8.77 0.74 30.59
CA LEU A 45 9.22 -0.01 29.43
C LEU A 45 8.11 -0.92 28.89
N LYS A 46 7.98 -0.96 27.57
CA LYS A 46 7.11 -1.90 26.86
C LYS A 46 7.83 -3.25 26.70
N PRO A 47 7.41 -4.32 27.39
CA PRO A 47 8.17 -5.58 27.44
C PRO A 47 8.11 -6.38 26.13
N SER A 48 7.05 -6.23 25.33
CA SER A 48 6.87 -6.94 24.06
C SER A 48 6.09 -6.09 23.03
N LEU A 49 6.15 -6.45 21.74
CA LEU A 49 5.55 -5.68 20.64
C LEU A 49 4.02 -5.49 20.79
N GLY A 50 3.34 -6.51 21.32
CA GLY A 50 1.88 -6.52 21.52
C GLY A 50 1.42 -6.08 22.90
N ALA A 51 2.36 -5.79 23.82
CA ALA A 51 2.00 -5.48 25.20
C ALA A 51 1.10 -4.24 25.28
N LYS A 52 -0.05 -4.41 25.93
CA LYS A 52 -0.99 -3.31 26.21
C LYS A 52 -0.33 -2.34 27.19
N GLN A 53 -0.78 -1.09 27.21
CA GLN A 53 -0.19 -0.07 28.09
C GLN A 53 -0.29 -0.45 29.59
N VAL A 54 -1.32 -1.22 29.97
CA VAL A 54 -1.48 -1.75 31.33
C VAL A 54 -0.39 -2.76 31.72
N GLU A 55 0.24 -3.39 30.73
CA GLU A 55 1.29 -4.41 30.90
C GLU A 55 2.70 -3.79 30.86
N TRP A 56 2.80 -2.46 30.78
CA TRP A 56 4.09 -1.77 30.81
C TRP A 56 4.68 -1.80 32.22
N VAL A 57 5.97 -2.06 32.30
CA VAL A 57 6.67 -2.26 33.57
C VAL A 57 7.41 -0.98 33.93
N ALA A 58 7.21 -0.51 35.17
CA ALA A 58 7.98 0.59 35.72
C ALA A 58 9.46 0.20 35.86
N LEU A 59 10.34 1.02 35.30
CA LEU A 59 11.78 0.86 35.46
C LEU A 59 12.19 1.36 36.85
N SER A 60 12.94 0.52 37.54
CA SER A 60 13.56 0.81 38.82
C SER A 60 15.04 0.43 38.74
N SER A 61 15.82 0.88 39.73
CA SER A 61 17.23 0.51 39.87
C SER A 61 17.44 -1.01 39.97
N ALA A 62 16.43 -1.76 40.41
CA ALA A 62 16.50 -3.21 40.57
C ALA A 62 16.22 -4.00 39.29
N ASN A 63 15.44 -3.47 38.34
CA ASN A 63 14.97 -4.24 37.18
C ASN A 63 15.45 -3.73 35.81
N TRP A 64 16.08 -2.54 35.76
CA TRP A 64 16.36 -1.87 34.49
C TRP A 64 17.29 -2.65 33.57
N ARG A 65 18.28 -3.38 34.12
CA ARG A 65 19.26 -4.13 33.32
C ARG A 65 18.61 -5.23 32.52
N ASP A 66 17.75 -6.02 33.17
CA ASP A 66 17.11 -7.18 32.56
C ASP A 66 16.12 -6.75 31.49
N TYR A 67 15.33 -5.71 31.77
CA TYR A 67 14.36 -5.18 30.83
C TYR A 67 15.02 -4.47 29.64
N VAL A 68 16.14 -3.77 29.84
CA VAL A 68 16.95 -3.23 28.73
C VAL A 68 17.57 -4.36 27.91
N ALA A 69 18.02 -5.46 28.52
CA ALA A 69 18.51 -6.63 27.79
C ALA A 69 17.42 -7.30 26.96
N ILE A 70 16.20 -7.43 27.49
CA ILE A 70 15.03 -7.94 26.75
C ILE A 70 14.68 -7.01 25.59
N ALA A 71 14.65 -5.69 25.80
CA ALA A 71 14.39 -4.72 24.74
C ALA A 71 15.46 -4.79 23.64
N ARG A 72 16.74 -4.91 24.02
CA ARG A 72 17.85 -5.13 23.07
C ARG A 72 17.68 -6.44 22.32
N GLY A 73 17.32 -7.53 22.98
CA GLY A 73 17.07 -8.82 22.33
C GLY A 73 15.93 -8.73 21.31
N ASN A 74 14.83 -8.04 21.66
CA ASN A 74 13.73 -7.80 20.74
C ASN A 74 14.12 -6.90 19.56
N TYR A 75 14.99 -5.90 19.77
CA TYR A 75 15.53 -5.06 18.71
C TYR A 75 16.42 -5.85 17.74
N HIS A 76 17.33 -6.68 18.26
CA HIS A 76 18.18 -7.55 17.43
C HIS A 76 17.37 -8.60 16.64
N LYS A 77 16.32 -9.15 17.26
CA LYS A 77 15.38 -10.02 16.54
C LYS A 77 14.73 -9.32 15.35
N ARG A 78 14.41 -8.02 15.45
CA ARG A 78 13.92 -7.23 14.30
C ARG A 78 14.98 -7.02 13.24
N LYS A 79 16.24 -6.80 13.63
CA LYS A 79 17.38 -6.67 12.71
C LYS A 79 17.61 -7.95 11.90
N ASN A 80 17.29 -9.11 12.47
CA ASN A 80 17.49 -10.41 11.83
C ASN A 80 16.26 -10.95 11.09
N VAL A 81 15.08 -10.32 11.19
CA VAL A 81 13.98 -10.63 10.28
C VAL A 81 14.36 -9.96 8.97
N SER A 82 14.62 -10.78 7.95
CA SER A 82 14.78 -10.38 6.55
C SER A 82 13.57 -9.55 6.13
N GLY A 83 13.65 -8.24 6.34
CA GLY A 83 12.53 -7.32 6.26
C GLY A 83 12.11 -7.11 4.81
N ILE A 84 10.84 -6.76 4.63
CA ILE A 84 10.28 -6.24 3.37
C ILE A 84 11.25 -5.18 2.84
N ARG A 85 11.93 -5.48 1.73
CA ARG A 85 12.91 -4.57 1.14
C ARG A 85 12.20 -3.45 0.39
N ARG A 86 12.92 -2.34 0.20
CA ARG A 86 12.43 -1.26 -0.65
C ARG A 86 12.36 -1.77 -2.09
N VAL A 87 11.32 -1.36 -2.79
CA VAL A 87 11.21 -1.60 -4.23
C VAL A 87 12.04 -0.52 -4.91
N THR A 88 13.15 -0.91 -5.52
CA THR A 88 14.04 -0.03 -6.29
C THR A 88 14.08 -0.48 -7.74
N THR A 89 14.52 0.39 -8.64
CA THR A 89 14.62 0.06 -10.08
C THR A 89 15.46 -1.20 -10.32
N GLY A 90 16.61 -1.33 -9.66
CA GLY A 90 17.47 -2.52 -9.80
C GLY A 90 16.77 -3.81 -9.35
N ARG A 91 16.07 -3.77 -8.22
CA ARG A 91 15.35 -4.94 -7.69
C ARG A 91 14.14 -5.32 -8.54
N ILE A 92 13.44 -4.35 -9.12
CA ILE A 92 12.38 -4.63 -10.09
C ILE A 92 12.97 -5.30 -11.33
N GLN A 93 14.12 -4.84 -11.83
CA GLN A 93 14.77 -5.48 -12.99
C GLN A 93 15.20 -6.91 -12.69
N GLU A 94 15.76 -7.16 -11.51
CA GLU A 94 16.10 -8.52 -11.05
C GLU A 94 14.85 -9.39 -10.92
N ALA A 95 13.78 -8.86 -10.30
CA ALA A 95 12.50 -9.54 -10.17
C ALA A 95 11.87 -9.84 -11.53
N ALA A 96 11.92 -8.90 -12.47
CA ALA A 96 11.42 -9.07 -13.83
C ALA A 96 12.17 -10.19 -14.55
N ARG A 97 13.51 -10.24 -14.46
CA ARG A 97 14.33 -11.32 -15.03
C ARG A 97 13.97 -12.68 -14.41
N ALA A 98 13.82 -12.75 -13.09
CA ALA A 98 13.45 -13.98 -12.41
C ALA A 98 12.06 -14.47 -12.84
N ILE A 99 11.09 -13.56 -12.93
CA ILE A 99 9.73 -13.83 -13.39
C ILE A 99 9.71 -14.26 -14.87
N ASP A 100 10.52 -13.65 -15.73
CA ASP A 100 10.64 -14.05 -17.13
C ASP A 100 11.17 -15.48 -17.27
N SER A 101 12.21 -15.85 -16.51
CA SER A 101 12.69 -17.24 -16.46
C SER A 101 11.59 -18.20 -16.00
N TYR A 102 10.84 -17.84 -14.96
CA TYR A 102 9.71 -18.64 -14.46
C TYR A 102 8.61 -18.84 -15.52
N LEU A 103 8.27 -17.79 -16.28
CA LEU A 103 7.25 -17.85 -17.32
C LEU A 103 7.73 -18.64 -18.55
N LEU A 104 9.03 -18.60 -18.87
CA LEU A 104 9.61 -19.42 -19.93
C LEU A 104 9.54 -20.92 -19.60
N GLU A 105 9.77 -21.28 -18.33
CA GLU A 105 9.62 -22.67 -17.85
C GLU A 105 8.15 -23.12 -17.80
N ARG A 106 7.21 -22.18 -17.58
CA ARG A 106 5.77 -22.42 -17.47
C ARG A 106 4.98 -21.72 -18.57
N GLY A 107 5.05 -22.27 -19.78
CA GLY A 107 4.37 -21.74 -20.97
C GLY A 107 2.83 -21.74 -20.91
N ASP A 108 2.23 -22.35 -19.88
CA ASP A 108 0.79 -22.33 -19.62
C ASP A 108 0.31 -21.06 -18.89
N VAL A 109 1.20 -20.36 -18.20
CA VAL A 109 0.86 -19.20 -17.39
C VAL A 109 0.93 -17.91 -18.22
N ARG A 110 -0.22 -17.25 -18.43
CA ARG A 110 -0.29 -15.93 -19.05
C ARG A 110 -0.61 -14.87 -18.01
N VAL A 111 0.22 -13.84 -17.93
CA VAL A 111 0.05 -12.70 -17.03
C VAL A 111 0.11 -11.42 -17.87
N GLY A 112 -0.93 -10.59 -17.77
CA GLY A 112 -0.95 -9.30 -18.44
C GLY A 112 -0.05 -8.26 -17.77
N PRO A 113 0.16 -7.10 -18.41
CA PRO A 113 1.12 -6.10 -17.95
C PRO A 113 0.81 -5.50 -16.56
N ILE A 114 -0.47 -5.35 -16.19
CA ILE A 114 -0.85 -4.80 -14.88
C ILE A 114 -0.56 -5.83 -13.77
N ALA A 115 -1.01 -7.07 -13.96
CA ALA A 115 -0.75 -8.17 -13.02
C ALA A 115 0.75 -8.47 -12.91
N ARG A 116 1.49 -8.36 -14.03
CA ARG A 116 2.94 -8.51 -14.06
C ARG A 116 3.65 -7.42 -13.26
N THR A 117 3.28 -6.16 -13.44
CA THR A 117 3.85 -5.04 -12.65
C THR A 117 3.66 -5.26 -11.15
N TYR A 118 2.46 -5.68 -10.75
CA TYR A 118 2.18 -6.03 -9.35
C TYR A 118 3.08 -7.16 -8.85
N TRP A 119 3.25 -8.22 -9.66
CA TRP A 119 4.09 -9.35 -9.30
C TRP A 119 5.57 -8.97 -9.18
N GLU A 120 6.11 -8.21 -10.14
CA GLU A 120 7.48 -7.68 -10.09
C GLU A 120 7.69 -6.84 -8.83
N THR A 121 6.73 -5.96 -8.50
CA THR A 121 6.77 -5.10 -7.32
C THR A 121 6.74 -5.89 -6.02
N THR A 122 5.89 -6.92 -5.93
CA THR A 122 5.76 -7.74 -4.73
C THR A 122 6.94 -8.70 -4.55
N HIS A 123 7.51 -9.19 -5.66
CA HIS A 123 8.69 -10.04 -5.65
C HIS A 123 9.97 -9.24 -5.35
N ALA A 124 10.10 -8.00 -5.85
CA ALA A 124 11.21 -7.11 -5.53
C ALA A 124 11.33 -6.79 -4.03
N ARG A 125 10.23 -6.91 -3.26
CA ARG A 125 10.24 -6.75 -1.80
C ARG A 125 10.77 -7.97 -1.05
N GLN A 126 10.86 -9.12 -1.72
CA GLN A 126 11.33 -10.36 -1.11
C GLN A 126 12.85 -10.32 -0.89
N PRO A 127 13.37 -11.15 0.03
CA PRO A 127 14.81 -11.35 0.19
C PRO A 127 15.47 -11.89 -1.08
N ASP A 128 16.76 -11.62 -1.24
CA ASP A 128 17.54 -12.14 -2.38
C ASP A 128 17.55 -13.67 -2.38
N GLY A 129 17.46 -14.26 -3.58
CA GLY A 129 17.40 -15.72 -3.75
C GLY A 129 16.02 -16.33 -3.47
N THR A 130 14.99 -15.53 -3.20
CA THR A 130 13.61 -16.03 -3.17
C THR A 130 13.20 -16.43 -4.58
N GLU A 131 12.74 -17.67 -4.77
CA GLU A 131 12.22 -18.09 -6.07
C GLU A 131 10.90 -17.38 -6.40
N PRO A 132 10.70 -16.93 -7.64
CA PRO A 132 9.44 -16.36 -8.08
C PRO A 132 8.34 -17.43 -8.07
N ALA A 133 7.21 -17.10 -7.45
CA ALA A 133 6.01 -17.93 -7.46
C ALA A 133 4.81 -17.08 -7.88
N LEU A 134 3.90 -17.68 -8.65
CA LEU A 134 2.70 -17.00 -9.11
C LEU A 134 1.83 -16.56 -7.91
N PRO A 135 1.53 -15.26 -7.74
CA PRO A 135 0.73 -14.80 -6.62
C PRO A 135 -0.70 -15.35 -6.70
N ASN A 136 -1.27 -15.79 -5.58
CA ASN A 136 -2.66 -16.28 -5.51
C ASN A 136 -3.54 -15.44 -4.57
N ASN A 137 -3.25 -14.14 -4.45
CA ASN A 137 -4.02 -13.25 -3.60
C ASN A 137 -5.13 -12.52 -4.40
N ALA A 138 -6.09 -11.94 -3.68
CA ALA A 138 -7.23 -11.25 -4.28
C ALA A 138 -6.80 -10.08 -5.19
N THR A 139 -5.77 -9.33 -4.79
CA THR A 139 -5.25 -8.21 -5.59
C THR A 139 -4.68 -8.68 -6.92
N PHE A 140 -3.94 -9.78 -6.96
CA PHE A 140 -3.40 -10.34 -8.20
C PHE A 140 -4.52 -10.76 -9.16
N ARG A 141 -5.58 -11.40 -8.64
CA ARG A 141 -6.77 -11.74 -9.45
C ARG A 141 -7.47 -10.50 -9.98
N GLN A 142 -7.56 -9.43 -9.19
CA GLN A 142 -8.11 -8.15 -9.66
C GLN A 142 -7.26 -7.56 -10.79
N MET A 143 -5.92 -7.57 -10.66
CA MET A 143 -5.04 -7.07 -11.71
C MET A 143 -5.15 -7.90 -12.99
N GLN A 144 -5.27 -9.23 -12.88
CA GLN A 144 -5.54 -10.10 -14.03
C GLN A 144 -6.88 -9.76 -14.70
N HIS A 145 -7.92 -9.47 -13.91
CA HIS A 145 -9.20 -9.03 -14.47
C HIS A 145 -9.05 -7.71 -15.24
N LEU A 146 -8.29 -6.74 -14.71
CA LEU A 146 -8.03 -5.47 -15.41
C LEU A 146 -7.26 -5.68 -16.72
N ASP A 147 -6.30 -6.61 -16.73
CA ASP A 147 -5.60 -7.00 -17.96
C ASP A 147 -6.53 -7.63 -19.00
N SER A 148 -7.50 -8.44 -18.57
CA SER A 148 -8.55 -8.99 -19.46
C SER A 148 -9.42 -7.88 -20.05
N MET A 149 -9.88 -6.93 -19.22
CA MET A 149 -10.67 -5.78 -19.67
C MET A 149 -9.91 -4.89 -20.66
N ARG A 150 -8.59 -4.78 -20.53
CA ARG A 150 -7.74 -4.04 -21.47
C ARG A 150 -7.52 -4.77 -22.79
N SER A 151 -7.48 -6.10 -22.75
CA SER A 151 -7.24 -6.94 -23.92
C SER A 151 -8.51 -7.15 -24.75
N GLU A 152 -9.69 -6.92 -24.17
CA GLU A 152 -10.92 -6.81 -24.92
C GLU A 152 -10.77 -5.64 -25.91
N PRO A 153 -10.90 -5.88 -27.23
CA PRO A 153 -10.94 -4.78 -28.18
C PRO A 153 -12.07 -3.86 -27.72
N PRO A 154 -11.86 -2.52 -27.69
CA PRO A 154 -12.97 -1.61 -27.49
C PRO A 154 -14.03 -2.03 -28.51
N PRO A 155 -15.31 -2.14 -28.12
CA PRO A 155 -16.34 -2.46 -29.10
C PRO A 155 -16.11 -1.52 -30.27
N ALA A 156 -15.92 -2.08 -31.48
CA ALA A 156 -15.64 -1.31 -32.70
C ALA A 156 -16.82 -0.41 -33.12
N GLN A 157 -17.70 -0.11 -32.18
CA GLN A 157 -18.87 0.69 -32.32
C GLN A 157 -18.45 2.06 -31.81
N SER A 158 -18.19 2.96 -32.75
CA SER A 158 -18.68 4.33 -32.60
C SER A 158 -20.04 4.23 -31.90
N ASP A 159 -20.20 4.88 -30.75
CA ASP A 159 -21.48 4.87 -30.03
C ASP A 159 -22.59 5.10 -31.06
N PRO A 160 -23.56 4.17 -31.18
CA PRO A 160 -24.59 4.30 -32.20
C PRO A 160 -25.31 5.63 -31.96
N GLU A 161 -25.57 6.38 -33.03
CA GLU A 161 -26.22 7.69 -32.93
C GLU A 161 -27.53 7.59 -32.14
N PHE A 162 -28.26 6.47 -32.31
CA PHE A 162 -29.46 6.15 -31.58
C PHE A 162 -29.33 4.85 -30.78
N ARG A 163 -29.81 4.85 -29.53
CA ARG A 163 -29.92 3.65 -28.69
C ARG A 163 -31.34 3.45 -28.20
N THR A 164 -31.84 2.23 -28.37
CA THR A 164 -33.15 1.83 -27.85
C THR A 164 -33.05 1.54 -26.36
N ILE A 165 -33.87 2.23 -25.57
CA ILE A 165 -33.98 2.06 -24.12
C ILE A 165 -35.43 1.68 -23.81
N THR A 166 -35.59 0.71 -22.92
CA THR A 166 -36.91 0.36 -22.39
C THR A 166 -37.32 1.38 -21.32
N VAL A 167 -38.43 2.06 -21.53
CA VAL A 167 -38.97 3.10 -20.65
C VAL A 167 -40.38 2.71 -20.21
N ARG A 168 -40.72 3.00 -18.96
CA ARG A 168 -42.04 2.76 -18.39
C ARG A 168 -42.64 4.07 -17.90
N LEU A 169 -43.77 4.47 -18.46
CA LEU A 169 -44.43 5.75 -18.13
C LEU A 169 -45.62 5.50 -17.20
N ASN A 170 -45.64 6.15 -16.04
CA ASN A 170 -46.78 6.10 -15.10
C ASN A 170 -47.25 4.68 -14.73
N GLY A 171 -46.33 3.72 -14.68
CA GLY A 171 -46.65 2.33 -14.35
C GLY A 171 -47.27 1.51 -15.48
N SER A 172 -47.34 2.04 -16.72
CA SER A 172 -47.82 1.33 -17.91
C SER A 172 -46.95 0.13 -18.29
N SER A 173 -47.26 -0.53 -19.41
CA SER A 173 -46.37 -1.52 -20.01
C SER A 173 -45.06 -0.89 -20.50
N ASP A 174 -44.01 -1.70 -20.55
CA ASP A 174 -42.70 -1.34 -21.07
C ASP A 174 -42.79 -0.90 -22.54
N LEU A 175 -42.19 0.25 -22.84
CA LEU A 175 -42.10 0.82 -24.19
C LEU A 175 -40.64 0.90 -24.61
N GLN A 176 -40.33 0.45 -25.82
CA GLN A 176 -39.01 0.61 -26.40
C GLN A 176 -38.95 1.93 -27.18
N LEU A 177 -38.10 2.86 -26.73
CA LEU A 177 -37.90 4.15 -27.37
C LEU A 177 -36.45 4.30 -27.82
N ALA A 178 -36.24 4.79 -29.05
CA ALA A 178 -34.92 5.10 -29.58
C ALA A 178 -34.57 6.56 -29.26
N PHE A 179 -33.44 6.78 -28.58
CA PHE A 179 -32.95 8.11 -28.21
C PHE A 179 -31.63 8.41 -28.91
N ASN A 180 -31.45 9.67 -29.32
CA ASN A 180 -30.14 10.14 -29.72
C ASN A 180 -29.21 10.14 -28.48
N LEU A 181 -28.08 9.46 -28.59
CA LEU A 181 -27.19 9.24 -27.45
C LEU A 181 -26.45 10.52 -27.02
N GLN A 182 -26.15 11.42 -27.96
CA GLN A 182 -25.48 12.69 -27.66
C GLN A 182 -26.42 13.65 -26.92
N GLU A 183 -27.67 13.78 -27.39
CA GLU A 183 -28.66 14.62 -26.74
C GLU A 183 -29.04 14.11 -25.35
N LEU A 184 -29.22 12.80 -25.21
CA LEU A 184 -29.53 12.19 -23.91
C LEU A 184 -28.39 12.40 -22.90
N ARG A 185 -27.13 12.26 -23.34
CA ARG A 185 -25.96 12.54 -22.49
C ARG A 185 -25.87 14.01 -22.12
N ALA A 186 -26.09 14.92 -23.08
CA ALA A 186 -26.10 16.36 -22.82
C ALA A 186 -27.18 16.74 -21.79
N ALA A 187 -28.39 16.18 -21.90
CA ALA A 187 -29.47 16.40 -20.95
C ALA A 187 -29.17 15.86 -19.53
N LEU A 188 -28.33 14.82 -19.43
CA LEU A 188 -27.90 14.22 -18.17
C LEU A 188 -26.54 14.73 -17.67
N GLU A 189 -25.95 15.72 -18.36
CA GLU A 189 -24.61 16.26 -18.07
C GLU A 189 -23.50 15.18 -18.08
N LEU A 190 -23.64 14.15 -18.91
CA LEU A 190 -22.67 13.07 -19.06
C LEU A 190 -21.65 13.36 -20.18
N PRO A 191 -20.40 12.85 -20.08
CA PRO A 191 -19.41 12.96 -21.15
C PRO A 191 -19.88 12.32 -22.47
N ASN A 192 -19.47 12.91 -23.60
CA ASN A 192 -19.86 12.45 -24.94
C ASN A 192 -19.26 11.11 -25.38
N HIS A 193 -18.36 10.52 -24.59
CA HIS A 193 -17.74 9.23 -24.85
C HIS A 193 -18.15 8.20 -23.80
N SER A 194 -18.07 6.91 -24.16
CA SER A 194 -18.30 5.82 -23.22
C SER A 194 -17.16 5.70 -22.20
N LEU A 195 -17.48 5.89 -20.92
CA LEU A 195 -16.53 5.77 -19.80
C LEU A 195 -15.89 4.39 -19.67
N LEU A 196 -16.53 3.35 -20.23
CA LEU A 196 -16.04 1.97 -20.15
C LEU A 196 -15.20 1.58 -21.38
N ALA A 197 -15.43 2.21 -22.53
CA ALA A 197 -14.73 1.89 -23.77
C ALA A 197 -13.50 2.78 -24.02
N GLU A 198 -13.53 4.03 -23.56
CA GLU A 198 -12.41 4.96 -23.70
C GLU A 198 -11.67 5.15 -22.38
N GLY A 199 -10.50 4.52 -22.29
CA GLY A 199 -9.36 5.18 -21.69
C GLY A 199 -9.11 5.00 -20.19
N LEU A 200 -10.06 4.54 -19.37
CA LEU A 200 -9.81 4.37 -17.92
C LEU A 200 -8.62 3.43 -17.62
N PHE A 201 -8.33 2.48 -18.52
CA PHE A 201 -7.21 1.53 -18.39
C PHE A 201 -6.20 1.58 -19.54
N ALA A 202 -6.35 2.51 -20.50
CA ALA A 202 -5.50 2.53 -21.69
C ALA A 202 -4.05 2.97 -21.39
N SER A 203 -3.88 3.90 -20.43
CA SER A 203 -2.62 4.58 -20.14
C SER A 203 -2.05 4.26 -18.75
N PHE A 204 -2.06 2.99 -18.32
CA PHE A 204 -1.32 2.62 -17.11
C PHE A 204 0.18 2.85 -17.32
N GLN A 205 0.72 3.88 -16.68
CA GLN A 205 2.16 4.07 -16.50
C GLN A 205 2.49 3.75 -15.04
N PRO A 206 3.31 2.72 -14.78
CA PRO A 206 3.82 2.47 -13.44
C PRO A 206 4.51 3.73 -12.90
N PRO A 207 4.30 4.08 -11.62
CA PRO A 207 5.03 5.18 -11.01
C PRO A 207 6.54 4.94 -11.11
N LYS A 208 7.31 6.03 -11.26
CA LYS A 208 8.77 5.93 -11.33
C LYS A 208 9.32 5.49 -9.97
N GLU A 209 9.95 4.33 -9.96
CA GLU A 209 10.50 3.73 -8.75
C GLU A 209 11.85 4.39 -8.38
N PRO A 210 12.21 4.44 -7.09
CA PRO A 210 13.46 5.02 -6.64
C PRO A 210 14.65 4.24 -7.23
N SER A 211 15.65 4.97 -7.72
CA SER A 211 16.84 4.40 -8.34
C SER A 211 17.76 3.71 -7.35
N GLU A 212 17.91 4.30 -6.17
CA GLU A 212 18.82 3.83 -5.13
C GLU A 212 18.05 3.27 -3.94
N ASP A 213 18.57 2.16 -3.43
CA ASP A 213 18.13 1.70 -2.12
C ASP A 213 18.65 2.68 -1.07
N MET A 214 17.77 3.13 -0.20
CA MET A 214 18.23 3.92 0.93
C MET A 214 18.70 2.91 1.95
N SER A 215 20.02 2.87 2.18
CA SER A 215 20.55 2.20 3.36
C SER A 215 19.76 2.71 4.57
N ASP A 216 19.41 1.80 5.47
CA ASP A 216 18.68 2.15 6.68
C ASP A 216 19.65 2.79 7.69
N ILE A 217 20.21 3.97 7.32
CA ILE A 217 21.31 4.65 8.02
C ILE A 217 20.87 5.04 9.44
N ASP A 218 19.61 5.46 9.59
CA ASP A 218 19.01 5.83 10.88
C ASP A 218 18.93 4.65 11.88
N HIS A 219 19.14 3.42 11.39
CA HIS A 219 19.17 2.20 12.19
C HIS A 219 20.51 1.44 12.09
N MET A 220 21.53 2.03 11.43
CA MET A 220 22.90 1.54 11.51
C MET A 220 23.49 1.93 12.87
N SER A 221 24.10 0.94 13.51
CA SER A 221 24.55 1.00 14.90
C SER A 221 25.65 2.05 15.08
N GLU A 222 25.49 2.94 16.07
CA GLU A 222 26.62 3.62 16.73
C GLU A 222 27.20 2.70 17.82
#